data_AF-A0A954KVE5-F1
#
_entry.id   AF-A0A954KVE5-F1
#
_cell.length_a   1.000
_cell.length_b   1.000
_cell.length_c   1.000
_cell.angle_alpha   90.00
_cell.angle_beta   90.00
_cell.angle_gamma   90.00
#
_symmetry.space_group_name_H-M   'P 1'
#
loop_
_entity.id
_entity.type
_entity.pdbx_description
1 polymer ?
#
loop_
_entity_poly.entity_id
_entity_poly.type
_entity_poly.pdbx_seq_one_letter_code
_entity_poly.pdbx_strand_id
1 'polypeptide(L)'
;EEVHEVISFFKDCEPQYSEEIEKATAAAANAGNGSGTGGEGSRERDALYGQAVDIVLREGRGSVSLLQRALGVGYGRAARMVDHMAEDGIVGDYNGSKSRDVVCSFEEWEDMRERMGYEAVYN
;
A
#
# COMPACT_ATOMS: atom_id res chain seq x y z
N GLU A 1 4.68 39.38 -15.82
CA GLU A 1 6.12 39.64 -15.61
C GLU A 1 6.55 39.44 -14.15
N GLU A 2 5.75 39.85 -13.17
CA GLU A 2 6.02 39.73 -11.71
C GLU A 2 6.49 38.34 -11.20
N VAL A 3 5.92 37.23 -11.71
CA VAL A 3 6.31 35.87 -11.29
C VAL A 3 7.79 35.57 -11.57
N HIS A 4 8.32 36.07 -12.70
CA HIS A 4 9.72 35.82 -13.07
C HIS A 4 10.69 36.65 -12.21
N GLU A 5 10.25 37.83 -11.78
CA GLU A 5 11.01 38.70 -10.88
C GLU A 5 11.13 38.07 -9.49
N VAL A 6 10.03 37.55 -8.93
CA VAL A 6 10.03 36.81 -7.66
C VAL A 6 10.92 35.57 -7.73
N ILE A 7 10.82 34.78 -8.80
CA ILE A 7 11.67 33.59 -8.97
C ILE A 7 13.15 33.96 -9.05
N SER A 8 13.49 35.05 -9.76
CA SER A 8 14.89 35.50 -9.87
C SER A 8 15.46 35.95 -8.52
N PHE A 9 14.65 36.61 -7.69
CA PHE A 9 15.04 37.06 -6.36
C PHE A 9 15.38 35.91 -5.41
N PHE A 10 14.60 34.81 -5.45
CA PHE A 10 14.82 33.66 -4.57
C PHE A 10 15.84 32.64 -5.10
N LYS A 11 16.34 32.80 -6.32
CA LYS A 11 17.27 31.84 -6.95
C LYS A 11 18.67 31.86 -6.32
N ASP A 12 19.10 33.00 -5.81
CA ASP A 12 20.44 33.20 -5.24
C ASP A 12 20.46 33.11 -3.70
N CYS A 13 19.32 32.81 -3.06
CA CYS A 13 19.27 32.56 -1.62
C CYS A 13 19.78 31.14 -1.31
N GLU A 14 20.73 31.02 -0.38
CA GLU A 14 21.11 29.72 0.14
C GLU A 14 19.91 29.08 0.87
N PRO A 15 19.59 27.80 0.57
CA PRO A 15 18.50 27.12 1.23
C PRO A 15 18.85 26.92 2.70
N GLN A 16 18.11 27.59 3.59
CA GLN A 16 18.27 27.43 5.02
C GLN A 16 17.28 26.36 5.51
N TYR A 17 17.79 25.15 5.71
CA TYR A 17 17.03 24.06 6.29
C TYR A 17 16.97 24.24 7.82
N SER A 18 15.78 24.09 8.39
CA SER A 18 15.65 24.09 9.84
C SER A 18 16.19 22.79 10.41
N GLU A 19 17.13 22.90 11.34
CA GLU A 19 17.74 21.74 12.03
C GLU A 19 16.68 20.86 12.72
N GLU A 20 15.54 21.43 13.11
CA GLU A 20 14.43 20.69 13.68
C GLU A 20 13.82 19.68 12.69
N ILE A 21 13.71 20.05 11.41
CA ILE A 21 13.18 19.16 10.36
C ILE A 21 14.23 18.11 9.96
N GLU A 22 15.51 18.46 9.96
CA GLU A 22 16.59 17.48 9.77
C GLU A 22 16.63 16.47 10.91
N LYS A 23 16.49 16.93 12.16
CA LYS A 23 16.38 16.06 13.34
C LYS A 23 15.08 15.28 13.34
N ALA A 24 13.96 15.83 12.88
CA ALA A 24 12.67 15.13 12.80
C ALA A 24 12.66 14.06 11.70
N THR A 25 13.32 14.29 10.56
CA THR A 25 13.46 13.28 9.50
C THR A 25 14.48 12.20 9.88
N ALA A 26 15.59 12.57 10.54
CA ALA A 26 16.54 11.60 11.11
C ALA A 26 15.93 10.82 12.29
N ALA A 27 15.08 11.45 13.11
CA ALA A 27 14.33 10.80 14.17
C ALA A 27 13.20 9.95 13.61
N ALA A 28 12.52 10.35 12.53
CA ALA A 28 11.55 9.49 11.83
C ALA A 28 12.25 8.30 11.14
N ALA A 29 13.49 8.47 10.67
CA ALA A 29 14.32 7.39 10.16
C ALA A 29 14.78 6.42 11.28
N ASN A 30 15.01 6.91 12.50
CA ASN A 30 15.40 6.07 13.65
C ASN A 30 14.22 5.57 14.51
N ALA A 31 13.07 6.25 14.48
CA ALA A 31 11.80 5.86 15.10
C ALA A 31 10.89 5.10 14.13
N GLY A 32 11.40 4.78 12.94
CA GLY A 32 10.83 3.78 12.05
C GLY A 32 11.20 2.37 12.49
N ASN A 33 10.86 1.97 13.72
CA ASN A 33 10.84 0.55 14.08
C ASN A 33 9.95 0.24 15.29
N GLY A 34 8.66 0.55 15.12
CA GLY A 34 7.61 0.17 16.08
C GLY A 34 6.29 -0.29 15.44
N SER A 35 6.25 -0.54 14.13
CA SER A 35 5.17 -1.26 13.42
C SER A 35 5.52 -1.40 11.94
N GLY A 36 6.55 -2.19 11.63
CA GLY A 36 6.98 -2.39 10.26
C GLY A 36 7.97 -3.54 10.18
N THR A 37 7.48 -4.77 10.31
CA THR A 37 8.17 -5.98 9.84
C THR A 37 8.36 -5.89 8.33
N GLY A 38 9.37 -5.14 7.92
CA GLY A 38 9.93 -5.11 6.58
C GLY A 38 11.33 -5.73 6.63
N GLY A 39 11.41 -7.00 7.06
CA GLY A 39 12.61 -7.81 6.98
C GLY A 39 12.70 -8.45 5.59
N GLU A 40 13.85 -8.27 4.95
CA GLU A 40 14.24 -8.86 3.68
C GLU A 40 13.92 -10.37 3.60
N GLY A 41 13.38 -10.80 2.47
CA GLY A 41 13.61 -12.16 1.97
C GLY A 41 12.56 -13.24 2.27
N SER A 42 11.54 -12.98 3.09
CA SER A 42 10.37 -13.88 3.15
C SER A 42 9.26 -13.31 2.30
N ARG A 43 8.67 -14.12 1.42
CA ARG A 43 7.40 -13.86 0.72
C ARG A 43 6.24 -13.88 1.71
N GLU A 44 6.42 -13.28 2.88
CA GLU A 44 5.44 -13.25 3.94
C GLU A 44 4.39 -12.23 3.51
N ARG A 45 3.25 -12.78 3.11
CA ARG A 45 2.07 -12.01 2.74
C ARG A 45 1.66 -11.15 3.95
N ASP A 46 1.07 -10.00 3.66
CA ASP A 46 0.64 -9.08 4.70
C ASP A 46 -0.33 -9.75 5.69
N ALA A 47 -0.26 -9.42 6.98
CA ALA A 47 -1.17 -9.97 7.99
C ALA A 47 -2.65 -9.69 7.68
N LEU A 48 -2.96 -8.57 7.01
CA LEU A 48 -4.31 -8.20 6.59
C LEU A 48 -4.65 -8.69 5.18
N TYR A 49 -3.76 -9.47 4.55
CA TYR A 49 -3.93 -9.91 3.17
C TYR A 49 -5.23 -10.70 2.97
N GLY A 50 -5.53 -11.67 3.85
CA GLY A 50 -6.76 -12.44 3.72
C GLY A 50 -8.02 -11.58 3.78
N GLN A 51 -8.06 -10.64 4.73
CA GLN A 51 -9.15 -9.68 4.85
C GLN A 51 -9.24 -8.76 3.62
N ALA A 52 -8.10 -8.36 3.06
CA ALA A 52 -8.04 -7.55 1.84
C ALA A 52 -8.67 -8.28 0.65
N VAL A 53 -8.39 -9.59 0.51
CA VAL A 53 -8.97 -10.42 -0.56
C VAL A 53 -10.48 -10.53 -0.39
N ASP A 54 -10.97 -10.80 0.83
CA ASP A 54 -12.41 -10.88 1.10
C ASP A 54 -13.15 -9.60 0.68
N ILE A 55 -12.56 -8.43 0.96
CA ILE A 55 -13.10 -7.13 0.55
C ILE A 55 -13.11 -7.01 -0.98
N VAL A 56 -12.01 -7.38 -1.64
CA VAL A 56 -11.87 -7.28 -3.09
C VAL A 56 -12.86 -8.18 -3.81
N LEU A 57 -13.03 -9.43 -3.36
CA LEU A 57 -14.01 -10.38 -3.90
C LEU A 57 -15.44 -9.86 -3.72
N ARG A 58 -15.76 -9.31 -2.54
CA ARG A 58 -17.10 -8.77 -2.24
C ARG A 58 -17.45 -7.56 -3.09
N GLU A 59 -16.48 -6.68 -3.31
CA GLU A 59 -16.68 -5.46 -4.10
C GLU A 59 -16.52 -5.70 -5.61
N GLY A 60 -15.95 -6.84 -6.02
CA GLY A 60 -15.70 -7.21 -7.42
C GLY A 60 -14.62 -6.37 -8.10
N ARG A 61 -13.78 -5.64 -7.35
CA ARG A 61 -12.70 -4.81 -7.90
C ARG A 61 -11.50 -4.70 -6.96
N GLY A 62 -10.29 -4.89 -7.50
CA GLY A 62 -9.03 -4.75 -6.80
C GLY A 62 -8.42 -3.36 -6.98
N SER A 63 -8.80 -2.40 -6.14
CA SER A 63 -8.20 -1.04 -6.17
C SER A 63 -7.45 -0.71 -4.89
N VAL A 64 -6.32 -0.01 -5.03
CA VAL A 64 -5.51 0.42 -3.88
C VAL A 64 -6.31 1.32 -2.95
N SER A 65 -7.06 2.28 -3.49
CA SER A 65 -7.88 3.23 -2.71
C SER A 65 -9.03 2.56 -1.96
N LEU A 66 -9.56 1.44 -2.46
CA LEU A 66 -10.53 0.62 -1.74
C LEU A 66 -9.91 0.04 -0.46
N LEU A 67 -8.76 -0.63 -0.59
CA LEU A 67 -8.06 -1.26 0.53
C LEU A 67 -7.58 -0.23 1.57
N GLN A 68 -7.09 0.93 1.12
CA GLN A 68 -6.69 2.01 2.03
C GLN A 68 -7.84 2.44 2.96
N ARG A 69 -9.04 2.59 2.42
CA ARG A 69 -10.21 3.03 3.19
C ARG A 69 -10.80 1.91 4.05
N ALA A 70 -10.84 0.69 3.51
CA ALA A 70 -11.46 -0.44 4.18
C ALA A 70 -10.60 -0.98 5.34
N LEU A 71 -9.27 -0.98 5.19
CA LEU A 71 -8.33 -1.53 6.17
C LEU A 71 -7.55 -0.47 6.96
N GLY A 72 -7.72 0.83 6.62
CA GLY A 72 -6.98 1.91 7.27
C GLY A 72 -5.48 1.89 7.00
N VAL A 73 -5.04 1.23 5.91
CA VAL A 73 -3.62 1.07 5.57
C VAL A 73 -3.10 2.18 4.65
N GLY A 74 -1.79 2.43 4.70
CA GLY A 74 -1.13 3.36 3.79
C GLY A 74 -1.07 2.85 2.34
N TYR A 75 -0.83 3.77 1.39
CA TYR A 75 -0.80 3.46 -0.05
C TYR A 75 0.17 2.33 -0.40
N GLY A 76 1.42 2.39 0.09
CA GLY A 76 2.44 1.39 -0.23
C GLY A 76 2.08 -0.02 0.24
N ARG A 77 1.42 -0.14 1.40
CA ARG A 77 0.95 -1.42 1.95
C ARG A 77 -0.20 -1.98 1.11
N ALA A 78 -1.21 -1.16 0.81
CA ALA A 78 -2.32 -1.54 -0.06
C ALA A 78 -1.86 -1.90 -1.49
N ALA A 79 -0.90 -1.17 -2.06
CA ALA A 79 -0.35 -1.46 -3.38
C ALA A 79 0.30 -2.84 -3.42
N ARG A 80 1.16 -3.16 -2.43
CA ARG A 80 1.78 -4.50 -2.31
C ARG A 80 0.74 -5.61 -2.17
N MET A 81 -0.32 -5.40 -1.39
CA MET A 81 -1.42 -6.38 -1.29
C MET A 81 -2.06 -6.62 -2.65
N VAL A 82 -2.36 -5.57 -3.42
CA VAL A 82 -2.96 -5.71 -4.77
C VAL A 82 -2.00 -6.43 -5.73
N ASP A 83 -0.70 -6.18 -5.63
CA ASP A 83 0.29 -6.88 -6.46
C ASP A 83 0.39 -8.36 -6.09
N HIS A 84 0.36 -8.70 -4.79
CA HIS A 84 0.29 -10.10 -4.34
C HIS A 84 -1.00 -10.79 -4.76
N MET A 85 -2.13 -10.08 -4.77
CA MET A 85 -3.40 -10.61 -5.31
C MET A 85 -3.28 -10.93 -6.80
N ALA A 86 -2.50 -10.16 -7.56
CA ALA A 86 -2.26 -10.44 -8.97
C ALA A 86 -1.35 -11.66 -9.14
N GLU A 87 -0.31 -11.80 -8.31
CA GLU A 87 0.56 -12.99 -8.27
C GLU A 87 -0.22 -14.26 -7.92
N ASP A 88 -1.19 -14.17 -7.01
CA ASP A 88 -2.04 -15.28 -6.58
C ASP A 88 -3.20 -15.58 -7.55
N GLY A 89 -3.36 -14.78 -8.61
CA GLY A 89 -4.44 -14.96 -9.59
C GLY A 89 -5.82 -14.60 -9.03
N ILE A 90 -5.89 -13.71 -8.03
CA ILE A 90 -7.14 -13.22 -7.44
C ILE A 90 -7.68 -12.04 -8.26
N VAL A 91 -6.78 -11.16 -8.69
CA VAL A 91 -7.09 -10.02 -9.55
C VAL A 91 -6.34 -10.15 -10.87
N GLY A 92 -6.94 -9.66 -11.95
CA GLY A 92 -6.37 -9.69 -13.28
C GLY A 92 -5.25 -8.67 -13.50
N ASP A 93 -4.84 -8.59 -14.75
CA ASP A 93 -3.80 -7.67 -15.21
C ASP A 93 -4.14 -6.20 -14.97
N TYR A 94 -3.10 -5.39 -14.98
CA TYR A 94 -3.21 -3.95 -14.82
C TYR A 94 -3.94 -3.31 -16.00
N ASN A 95 -5.14 -2.77 -15.77
CA ASN A 95 -5.97 -2.11 -16.79
C ASN A 95 -5.67 -0.59 -16.91
N GLY A 96 -4.40 -0.19 -16.84
CA GLY A 96 -4.03 1.23 -16.89
C GLY A 96 -4.49 1.99 -15.64
N SER A 97 -5.14 3.15 -15.79
CA SER A 97 -5.52 4.03 -14.67
C SER A 97 -6.66 3.51 -13.77
N LYS A 98 -7.13 2.28 -13.97
CA LYS A 98 -8.32 1.72 -13.31
C LYS A 98 -7.97 0.60 -12.33
N SER A 99 -8.96 0.24 -11.50
CA SER A 99 -8.94 -0.93 -10.63
C SER A 99 -8.74 -2.21 -11.45
N ARG A 100 -8.06 -3.21 -10.87
CA ARG A 100 -7.95 -4.54 -11.47
C ARG A 100 -9.28 -5.28 -11.34
N ASP A 101 -9.67 -6.01 -12.37
CA ASP A 101 -10.88 -6.84 -12.36
C ASP A 101 -10.62 -8.10 -11.54
N VAL A 102 -11.62 -8.57 -10.81
CA VAL A 102 -11.54 -9.80 -10.02
C VAL A 102 -11.74 -10.99 -10.93
N VAL A 103 -10.85 -11.97 -10.84
CA VAL A 103 -10.87 -13.18 -11.69
C VAL A 103 -11.04 -14.48 -10.89
N CYS A 104 -10.91 -14.42 -9.57
CA CYS A 104 -11.10 -15.53 -8.65
C CYS A 104 -12.51 -15.51 -8.03
N SER A 105 -13.10 -16.68 -7.84
CA SER A 105 -14.37 -16.86 -7.14
C SER A 105 -14.19 -16.98 -5.62
N PHE A 106 -15.28 -16.79 -4.87
CA PHE A 106 -15.27 -16.97 -3.42
C PHE A 106 -14.87 -18.39 -3.00
N GLU A 107 -15.33 -19.41 -3.73
CA GLU A 107 -15.05 -20.82 -3.43
C GLU A 107 -13.56 -21.14 -3.65
N GLU A 108 -12.98 -20.70 -4.78
CA GLU A 108 -11.54 -20.86 -5.04
C GLU A 108 -10.67 -20.14 -4.01
N TRP A 109 -11.11 -18.97 -3.53
CA TRP A 109 -10.40 -18.26 -2.48
C TRP A 109 -10.46 -18.98 -1.14
N GLU A 110 -11.61 -19.58 -0.76
CA GLU A 110 -11.71 -20.34 0.49
C GLU A 110 -10.75 -21.53 0.51
N ASP A 111 -10.64 -22.27 -0.60
CA ASP A 111 -9.68 -23.37 -0.76
C ASP A 111 -8.22 -22.87 -0.65
N MET A 112 -7.90 -21.75 -1.30
CA MET A 112 -6.57 -21.14 -1.20
C MET A 112 -6.26 -20.67 0.22
N ARG A 113 -7.24 -20.07 0.90
CA ARG A 113 -7.16 -19.55 2.25
C ARG A 113 -6.89 -20.66 3.26
N GLU A 114 -7.60 -21.79 3.14
CA GLU A 114 -7.39 -22.98 3.99
C GLU A 114 -5.99 -23.56 3.75
N ARG A 115 -5.55 -23.67 2.49
CA ARG A 115 -4.21 -24.17 2.15
C ARG A 115 -3.08 -23.27 2.64
N MET A 116 -3.31 -21.97 2.71
CA MET A 116 -2.35 -20.98 3.21
C MET A 116 -2.44 -20.75 4.73
N GLY A 117 -3.41 -21.35 5.43
CA GLY A 117 -3.54 -21.26 6.88
C GLY A 117 -4.00 -19.90 7.40
N TYR A 118 -4.76 -19.14 6.60
CA TYR A 118 -5.38 -17.90 7.05
C TYR A 118 -6.62 -18.23 7.89
N GLU A 119 -6.59 -17.95 9.19
CA GLU A 119 -7.79 -18.06 10.02
C GLU A 119 -8.83 -17.03 9.57
N ALA A 120 -10.06 -17.49 9.33
CA ALA A 120 -11.18 -16.62 9.06
C ALA A 120 -11.50 -15.80 10.31
N VAL A 121 -11.25 -14.50 10.28
CA VAL A 121 -11.73 -13.57 11.31
C VAL A 121 -13.21 -13.32 11.07
N TYR A 122 -14.06 -14.27 11.47
CA TYR A 122 -15.49 -14.02 11.57
C TYR A 122 -15.72 -13.10 12.77
N ASN A 123 -16.06 -11.84 12.51
CA ASN A 123 -16.69 -10.95 13.49
C ASN A 123 -18.20 -11.19 13.52
#